data_AF-A0A333FS90-F1
#
_entry.id   AF-A0A333FS90-F1
#
_cell.length_a   1.000
_cell.length_b   1.000
_cell.length_c   1.000
_cell.angle_alpha   90.00
_cell.angle_beta   90.00
_cell.angle_gamma   90.00
#
_symmetry.space_group_name_H-M   'P 1'
#
loop_
_entity.id
_entity.type
_entity.pdbx_description
1 polymer ?
#
loop_
_entity_poly.entity_id
_entity_poly.type
_entity_poly.pdbx_seq_one_letter_code
_entity_poly.pdbx_strand_id
1 'polypeptide(L)' 'MGRWVQEGKIKYREQLIDGLDQAPQALIGLLKGENFGKVVIRVAADD' A
#
# COMPACT_ATOMS: atom_id res chain seq x y z
N MET A 1 -13.81 -8.11 -5.98
CA MET A 1 -12.58 -8.43 -5.24
C MET A 1 -12.82 -8.70 -3.76
N GLY A 2 -13.60 -7.89 -3.03
CA GLY A 2 -13.80 -8.05 -1.58
C GLY A 2 -14.20 -9.47 -1.13
N ARG A 3 -15.14 -10.12 -1.82
CA ARG A 3 -15.59 -11.49 -1.50
C ARG A 3 -14.45 -12.53 -1.53
N TRP A 4 -13.60 -12.54 -2.55
CA TRP A 4 -12.50 -13.51 -2.65
C TRP A 4 -11.35 -13.23 -1.68
N VAL A 5 -11.16 -11.96 -1.30
CA VAL A 5 -10.23 -11.59 -0.23
C VAL A 5 -10.77 -12.05 1.13
N GLN A 6 -12.05 -11.81 1.41
CA GLN A 6 -12.72 -12.29 2.63
C GLN A 6 -12.74 -13.81 2.73
N GLU A 7 -12.95 -14.51 1.61
CA GLU A 7 -12.88 -15.97 1.51
C GLU A 7 -11.44 -16.53 1.52
N GLY A 8 -10.41 -15.67 1.61
CA GLY A 8 -9.00 -16.08 1.66
C GLY A 8 -8.43 -16.63 0.34
N LYS A 9 -9.20 -16.56 -0.76
CA LYS A 9 -8.80 -17.03 -2.09
C LYS A 9 -7.78 -16.12 -2.77
N ILE A 10 -7.69 -14.87 -2.32
CA ILE A 10 -6.69 -13.90 -2.79
C ILE A 10 -5.86 -13.45 -1.59
N LYS A 11 -4.55 -13.69 -1.67
CA LYS A 11 -3.56 -13.10 -0.76
C LYS A 11 -3.04 -11.82 -1.40
N TYR A 12 -3.21 -10.70 -0.72
CA TYR A 12 -2.65 -9.43 -1.16
C TYR A 12 -1.47 -9.04 -0.25
N ARG A 13 -0.54 -8.27 -0.80
CA ARG A 13 0.62 -7.74 -0.10
C ARG A 13 0.66 -6.24 -0.30
N GLU A 14 0.80 -5.52 0.80
CA GLU A 14 0.89 -4.07 0.79
C GLU A 14 2.16 -3.64 1.49
N GLN A 15 2.71 -2.54 1.00
CA GLN A 15 3.76 -1.77 1.64
C GLN A 15 3.12 -0.49 2.18
N LEU A 16 2.99 -0.43 3.50
CA LEU A 16 2.41 0.69 4.22
C LEU A 16 3.51 1.71 4.56
N ILE A 17 3.26 2.98 4.23
CA ILE A 17 4.16 4.11 4.49
C ILE A 17 3.37 5.15 5.29
N ASP A 18 3.96 5.64 6.36
CA ASP A 18 3.36 6.65 7.22
C ASP A 18 3.60 8.07 6.72
N GLY A 19 2.56 8.90 6.78
CA GLY A 19 2.67 10.33 6.53
C GLY A 19 2.46 10.70 5.07
N LEU A 20 1.58 11.68 4.84
CA LEU A 20 1.31 12.19 3.49
C LEU A 20 2.53 12.88 2.87
N ASP A 21 3.39 13.46 3.70
CA ASP A 21 4.66 14.08 3.31
C ASP A 21 5.63 13.10 2.63
N GLN A 22 5.49 11.80 2.90
CA GLN A 22 6.29 10.75 2.25
C GLN A 22 5.79 10.37 0.85
N ALA A 23 4.59 10.81 0.45
CA ALA A 23 3.97 10.42 -0.83
C ALA A 23 4.84 10.75 -2.07
N PRO A 24 5.53 11.91 -2.17
CA PRO A 24 6.39 12.19 -3.32
C PRO A 24 7.52 11.17 -3.48
N GLN A 25 8.21 10.85 -2.38
CA GLN A 25 9.31 9.88 -2.39
C GLN A 25 8.81 8.47 -2.68
N ALA A 26 7.67 8.09 -2.07
CA ALA A 26 7.03 6.80 -2.31
C ALA A 26 6.62 6.60 -3.77
N LEU A 27 6.11 7.65 -4.42
CA LEU A 27 5.74 7.61 -5.84
C LEU A 27 6.97 7.44 -6.74
N ILE A 28 8.07 8.15 -6.45
CA ILE A 28 9.33 7.99 -7.19
C ILE A 28 9.83 6.54 -7.07
N GLY A 29 9.86 5.98 -5.86
CA GLY A 29 10.27 4.59 -5.64
C GLY A 29 9.36 3.59 -6.34
N LEU A 30 8.04 3.80 -6.32
CA LEU A 30 7.06 3.01 -7.06
C LEU A 30 7.37 2.99 -8.57
N LEU A 31 7.65 4.14 -9.17
CA LEU A 31 7.96 4.23 -10.60
C LEU A 31 9.33 3.64 -10.96
N LYS A 32 10.25 3.54 -10.00
CA LYS A 32 11.52 2.83 -10.13
C LYS A 32 11.40 1.32 -9.88
N GLY A 33 10.25 0.83 -9.41
CA GLY A 33 10.05 -0.57 -9.05
C GLY A 33 10.70 -0.98 -7.71
N GLU A 34 10.96 -0.02 -6.82
CA GLU A 34 11.57 -0.25 -5.51
C GLU A 34 10.54 -0.77 -4.48
N ASN A 35 9.25 -0.74 -4.81
CA ASN A 35 8.17 -1.17 -3.94
C ASN A 35 7.95 -2.69 -3.95
N PHE A 36 7.43 -3.20 -2.83
CA PHE A 36 6.98 -4.58 -2.72
C PHE A 36 5.45 -4.66 -2.64
N GLY A 37 4.82 -5.04 -3.75
CA GLY A 37 3.36 -5.12 -3.83
C GLY A 37 2.72 -3.73 -3.91
N LYS A 38 1.53 -3.57 -3.33
CA LYS A 38 0.77 -2.31 -3.40
C LYS A 38 1.30 -1.30 -2.39
N VAL A 39 1.70 -0.12 -2.86
CA VAL A 39 2.07 1.00 -1.98
C VAL A 39 0.82 1.67 -1.43
N VAL A 40 0.77 1.89 -0.12
CA VAL A 40 -0.32 2.59 0.58
C VAL A 40 0.28 3.64 1.51
N ILE A 41 -0.21 4.88 1.41
CA ILE A 41 0.16 5.96 2.34
C ILE A 41 -0.91 6.05 3.43
N ARG A 42 -0.50 5.90 4.70
CA ARG A 42 -1.36 6.12 5.86
C ARG A 42 -1.38 7.61 6.18
N VAL A 43 -2.56 8.21 6.02
CA VAL A 43 -2.78 9.65 6.18
C VAL A 43 -3.32 10.03 7.57
N ALA A 44 -3.89 9.07 8.30
CA ALA A 44 -4.41 9.21 9.65
C ALA A 44 -4.39 7.84 10.36
N ALA A 45 -4.56 7.84 11.68
CA ALA A 45 -4.76 6.61 12.44
C ALA A 45 -6.14 5.99 12.10
N ASP A 46 -6.22 4.66 12.16
CA ASP A 46 -7.48 3.92 12.04
C ASP A 46 -8.15 3.91 13.42
N ASP A 47 -8.88 4.98 13.77
CA ASP A 47 -9.72 5.03 14.99
C ASP A 47 -11.04 4.27 14.80
#